data_AF-A0A196LDA3-F1
#
_entry.id   AF-A0A196LDA3-F1
#
_cell.length_a   1.000
_cell.length_b   1.000
_cell.length_c   1.000
_cell.angle_alpha   90.00
_cell.angle_beta   90.00
_cell.angle_gamma   90.00
#
_symmetry.space_group_name_H-M   'P 1'
#
loop_
_entity.id
_entity.type
_entity.pdbx_description
1 polymer ?
#
loop_
_entity_poly.entity_id
_entity_poly.type
_entity_poly.pdbx_seq_one_letter_code
_entity_poly.pdbx_strand_id
1 'polypeptide(L)'
;MFSLAPGVSLEATLARLEAGRYENADLAGAAAALRPLVAPARASTVLGDAAARKEIERAVAALAARAPRRLVRELIDHLPARERPLPARAEDLAHYGRYKLLVTESASKIRLDDIVMGSVRGRGFGSSLLQELCRYADHRSLPIVCTMMTDYPDLPRDASPEEYKAAQRTAERRLAGWYHRHGFRSSRPVDEWKSRTDLRREPGPHERKETT
;
A
#
# COMPACT_ATOMS: atom_id res chain seq x y z
N MET A 1 -11.61 -0.81 -2.40
CA MET A 1 -11.89 -0.99 -3.83
C MET A 1 -10.89 -2.02 -4.34
N PHE A 2 -11.36 -3.20 -4.75
CA PHE A 2 -10.52 -4.25 -5.33
C PHE A 2 -10.32 -3.98 -6.81
N SER A 3 -9.32 -3.17 -7.16
CA SER A 3 -8.72 -3.22 -8.49
C SER A 3 -7.43 -2.41 -8.47
N LEU A 4 -6.31 -3.11 -8.45
CA LEU A 4 -5.08 -2.60 -9.06
C LEU A 4 -5.14 -3.02 -10.54
N ALA A 5 -4.47 -2.26 -11.41
CA ALA A 5 -4.50 -2.30 -12.88
C ALA A 5 -4.67 -3.69 -13.56
N PRO A 6 -5.01 -3.74 -14.86
CA PRO A 6 -4.82 -4.95 -15.67
C PRO A 6 -3.40 -5.53 -15.44
N GLY A 7 -3.30 -6.81 -15.08
CA GLY A 7 -2.04 -7.46 -14.67
C GLY A 7 -1.65 -7.33 -13.18
N VAL A 8 -2.42 -6.55 -12.41
CA VAL A 8 -2.29 -6.33 -10.96
C VAL A 8 -3.62 -6.65 -10.24
N SER A 9 -4.64 -7.20 -10.92
CA SER A 9 -5.88 -7.63 -10.29
C SER A 9 -5.72 -8.93 -9.50
N LEU A 10 -6.65 -9.19 -8.59
CA LEU A 10 -6.70 -10.44 -7.83
C LEU A 10 -6.91 -11.62 -8.79
N GLU A 11 -7.81 -11.48 -9.77
CA GLU A 11 -8.07 -12.52 -10.78
C GLU A 11 -6.83 -12.87 -11.60
N ALA A 12 -6.03 -11.88 -12.00
CA ALA A 12 -4.78 -12.12 -12.72
C ALA A 12 -3.73 -12.80 -11.83
N THR A 13 -3.73 -12.49 -10.53
CA THR A 13 -2.84 -13.14 -9.56
C THR A 13 -3.26 -14.60 -9.34
N LEU A 14 -4.56 -14.86 -9.14
CA LEU A 14 -5.11 -16.21 -8.99
C LEU A 14 -4.91 -17.06 -10.26
N ALA A 15 -5.11 -16.48 -11.46
CA ALA A 15 -4.87 -17.19 -12.72
C ALA A 15 -3.40 -17.60 -12.89
N ARG A 16 -2.44 -16.76 -12.46
CA ARG A 16 -1.01 -17.12 -12.47
C ARG A 16 -0.68 -18.23 -11.48
N LEU A 17 -1.35 -18.26 -10.32
CA LEU A 17 -1.20 -19.31 -9.32
C LEU A 17 -1.77 -20.65 -9.82
N GLU A 18 -2.96 -20.60 -10.43
CA GLU A 18 -3.64 -21.75 -11.05
C GLU A 18 -2.80 -22.38 -12.17
N ALA A 19 -2.16 -21.57 -13.01
CA ALA A 19 -1.34 -22.04 -14.14
C ALA A 19 -0.03 -22.75 -13.74
N GLY A 20 0.17 -23.10 -12.47
CA GLY A 20 1.19 -24.07 -12.07
C GLY A 20 2.63 -23.58 -12.13
N ARG A 21 2.89 -22.27 -12.13
CA ARG A 21 4.26 -21.72 -11.97
C ARG A 21 4.85 -21.94 -10.56
N TYR A 22 4.09 -22.56 -9.66
CA TYR A 22 4.45 -22.75 -8.28
C TYR A 22 4.23 -24.22 -7.91
N GLU A 23 5.25 -24.84 -7.34
CA GLU A 23 5.35 -26.27 -7.00
C GLU A 23 4.43 -26.69 -5.83
N ASN A 24 3.19 -26.18 -5.78
CA ASN A 24 2.25 -26.45 -4.70
C ASN A 24 0.82 -26.63 -5.25
N ALA A 25 0.42 -27.90 -5.41
CA ALA A 25 -0.87 -28.28 -5.96
C ALA A 25 -2.06 -27.78 -5.12
N ASP A 26 -1.91 -27.76 -3.79
CA ASP A 26 -2.96 -27.24 -2.89
C ASP A 26 -3.20 -25.74 -3.12
N LEU A 27 -2.14 -24.97 -3.31
CA LEU A 27 -2.22 -23.54 -3.57
C LEU A 27 -2.89 -23.26 -4.92
N ALA A 28 -2.55 -24.05 -5.94
CA ALA A 28 -3.17 -23.96 -7.26
C ALA A 28 -4.67 -24.30 -7.21
N GLY A 29 -5.04 -25.38 -6.50
CA GLY A 29 -6.45 -25.77 -6.30
C GLY A 29 -7.26 -24.71 -5.56
N ALA A 30 -6.69 -24.14 -4.48
CA ALA A 30 -7.34 -23.06 -3.74
C ALA A 30 -7.49 -21.78 -4.58
N ALA A 31 -6.50 -21.45 -5.42
CA ALA A 31 -6.60 -20.32 -6.34
C ALA A 31 -7.68 -20.54 -7.42
N ALA A 32 -7.77 -21.75 -7.97
CA ALA A 32 -8.77 -22.13 -8.96
C ALA A 32 -10.19 -22.05 -8.39
N ALA A 33 -10.39 -22.50 -7.14
CA ALA A 33 -11.67 -22.40 -6.44
C ALA A 33 -12.07 -20.95 -6.13
N LEU A 34 -11.11 -20.09 -5.78
CA LEU A 34 -11.38 -18.69 -5.42
C LEU A 34 -11.63 -17.79 -6.63
N ARG A 35 -10.92 -18.00 -7.75
CA ARG A 35 -10.97 -17.14 -8.94
C ARG A 35 -12.39 -16.84 -9.46
N PRO A 36 -13.30 -17.82 -9.64
CA PRO A 36 -14.64 -17.55 -10.16
C PRO A 36 -15.52 -16.71 -9.20
N LEU A 37 -15.17 -16.63 -7.91
CA LEU A 37 -15.94 -15.90 -6.90
C LEU A 37 -15.64 -14.39 -6.86
N VAL A 38 -14.50 -13.96 -7.43
CA VAL A 38 -14.02 -12.57 -7.31
C VAL A 38 -14.91 -11.57 -8.05
N ALA A 39 -15.28 -11.87 -9.30
CA ALA A 39 -16.09 -10.96 -10.10
C ALA A 39 -17.52 -10.78 -9.53
N PRO A 40 -18.24 -11.85 -9.13
CA PRO A 40 -19.50 -11.73 -8.40
C PRO A 40 -19.38 -10.91 -7.12
N ALA A 41 -18.37 -11.18 -6.28
CA ALA A 41 -18.17 -10.44 -5.03
C ALA A 41 -17.93 -8.93 -5.27
N ARG A 42 -17.22 -8.57 -6.34
CA ARG A 42 -17.04 -7.17 -6.75
C ARG A 42 -18.37 -6.53 -7.15
N ALA A 43 -19.19 -7.21 -7.94
CA ALA A 43 -20.51 -6.73 -8.34
C ALA A 43 -21.41 -6.50 -7.12
N SER A 44 -21.48 -7.45 -6.19
CA SER A 44 -22.23 -7.31 -4.94
C SER A 44 -21.76 -6.13 -4.09
N THR A 45 -20.43 -5.88 -4.04
CA THR A 45 -19.88 -4.74 -3.31
C THR A 45 -20.34 -3.40 -3.88
N VAL A 46 -20.47 -3.28 -5.20
CA VAL A 46 -20.99 -2.06 -5.86
C VAL A 46 -22.44 -1.81 -5.49
N LEU A 47 -23.20 -2.88 -5.26
CA LEU A 47 -24.59 -2.84 -4.80
C LEU A 47 -24.73 -2.67 -3.27
N GLY A 48 -23.61 -2.46 -2.55
CA GLY A 48 -23.60 -2.20 -1.11
C GLY A 48 -23.47 -3.44 -0.22
N ASP A 49 -23.45 -4.64 -0.79
CA ASP A 49 -23.21 -5.88 -0.04
C ASP A 49 -21.70 -6.14 0.14
N ALA A 50 -21.23 -5.87 1.36
CA ALA A 50 -19.85 -6.09 1.74
C ALA A 50 -19.56 -7.51 2.27
N ALA A 51 -20.55 -8.39 2.42
CA ALA A 51 -20.35 -9.73 2.97
C ALA A 51 -19.48 -10.60 2.04
N ALA A 52 -19.86 -10.67 0.76
CA ALA A 52 -19.09 -11.38 -0.26
C ALA A 52 -17.65 -10.85 -0.36
N ARG A 53 -17.48 -9.52 -0.24
CA ARG A 53 -16.16 -8.88 -0.19
C ARG A 53 -15.29 -9.41 0.96
N LYS A 54 -15.84 -9.43 2.17
CA LYS A 54 -15.12 -9.90 3.37
C LYS A 54 -14.76 -11.38 3.28
N GLU A 55 -15.58 -12.17 2.61
CA GLU A 55 -15.29 -13.58 2.37
C GLU A 55 -14.10 -13.77 1.40
N ILE A 56 -14.05 -12.99 0.32
CA ILE A 56 -12.87 -12.96 -0.56
C ILE A 56 -11.63 -12.48 0.21
N GLU A 57 -11.74 -11.44 1.05
CA GLU A 57 -10.62 -10.97 1.89
C GLU A 57 -10.11 -12.09 2.81
N ARG A 58 -11.02 -12.83 3.48
CA ARG A 58 -10.67 -13.98 4.33
C ARG A 58 -10.01 -15.11 3.54
N ALA A 59 -10.53 -15.45 2.36
CA ALA A 59 -9.97 -16.49 1.51
C ALA A 59 -8.57 -16.13 1.00
N VAL A 60 -8.34 -14.88 0.60
CA VAL A 60 -7.01 -14.39 0.19
C VAL A 60 -6.02 -14.42 1.37
N ALA A 61 -6.45 -14.04 2.58
CA ALA A 61 -5.60 -14.12 3.76
C ALA A 61 -5.22 -15.57 4.09
N ALA A 62 -6.17 -16.51 4.02
CA ALA A 62 -5.91 -17.94 4.22
C ALA A 62 -4.96 -18.51 3.15
N LEU A 63 -5.11 -18.07 1.90
CA LEU A 63 -4.21 -18.44 0.81
C LEU A 63 -2.79 -17.91 1.06
N ALA A 64 -2.66 -16.66 1.49
CA ALA A 64 -1.37 -16.03 1.80
C ALA A 64 -0.66 -16.73 2.96
N ALA A 65 -1.39 -17.17 3.99
CA ALA A 65 -0.82 -17.87 5.14
C ALA A 65 -0.18 -19.22 4.78
N ARG A 66 -0.65 -19.87 3.71
CA ARG A 66 -0.13 -21.15 3.20
C ARG A 66 0.86 -20.98 2.04
N ALA A 67 1.02 -19.76 1.54
CA ALA A 67 1.85 -19.49 0.38
C ALA A 67 3.35 -19.45 0.76
N PRO A 68 4.24 -19.93 -0.12
CA PRO A 68 5.68 -19.68 -0.01
C PRO A 68 5.99 -18.19 0.14
N ARG A 69 7.02 -17.84 0.93
CA ARG A 69 7.41 -16.43 1.24
C ARG A 69 7.44 -15.51 0.01
N ARG A 70 7.93 -16.01 -1.13
CA ARG A 70 8.01 -15.26 -2.40
C ARG A 70 6.65 -14.82 -2.97
N LEU A 71 5.56 -15.48 -2.59
CA LEU A 71 4.20 -15.22 -3.08
C LEU A 71 3.32 -14.45 -2.10
N VAL A 72 3.66 -14.47 -0.81
CA VAL A 72 2.85 -13.84 0.24
C VAL A 72 2.54 -12.39 -0.13
N ARG A 73 3.55 -11.62 -0.57
CA ARG A 73 3.36 -10.21 -0.95
C ARG A 73 2.37 -10.03 -2.10
N GLU A 74 2.45 -10.87 -3.13
CA GLU A 74 1.54 -10.81 -4.28
C GLU A 74 0.08 -11.04 -3.89
N LEU A 75 -0.16 -11.77 -2.79
CA LEU A 75 -1.50 -12.05 -2.26
C LEU A 75 -1.98 -10.96 -1.28
N ILE A 76 -1.17 -10.61 -0.28
CA ILE A 76 -1.58 -9.64 0.75
C ILE A 76 -1.74 -8.22 0.20
N ASP A 77 -1.11 -7.90 -0.92
CA ASP A 77 -1.30 -6.61 -1.59
C ASP A 77 -2.75 -6.40 -2.07
N HIS A 78 -3.52 -7.48 -2.27
CA HIS A 78 -4.96 -7.40 -2.55
C HIS A 78 -5.80 -7.14 -1.30
N LEU A 79 -5.28 -7.41 -0.10
CA LEU A 79 -5.99 -7.15 1.15
C LEU A 79 -5.97 -5.66 1.50
N PRO A 80 -7.03 -5.13 2.13
CA PRO A 80 -6.97 -3.80 2.74
C PRO A 80 -5.91 -3.79 3.86
N ALA A 81 -5.23 -2.66 4.05
CA ALA A 81 -4.08 -2.53 4.95
C ALA A 81 -4.32 -3.08 6.38
N ARG A 82 -5.53 -2.88 6.92
CA ARG A 82 -5.91 -3.35 8.26
C ARG A 82 -5.93 -4.87 8.42
N GLU A 83 -6.21 -5.61 7.34
CA GLU A 83 -6.32 -7.07 7.33
C GLU A 83 -5.00 -7.74 6.91
N ARG A 84 -4.00 -6.96 6.47
CA ARG A 84 -2.68 -7.51 6.16
C ARG A 84 -2.03 -8.01 7.45
N PRO A 85 -1.32 -9.13 7.46
CA PRO A 85 -0.50 -9.52 8.60
C PRO A 85 0.50 -8.40 8.96
N LEU A 86 0.80 -8.22 10.24
CA LEU A 86 1.92 -7.36 10.61
C LEU A 86 3.23 -8.05 10.19
N PRO A 87 4.16 -7.33 9.54
CA PRO A 87 5.47 -7.89 9.26
C PRO A 87 6.25 -8.07 10.58
N ALA A 88 7.24 -8.97 10.59
CA ALA A 88 8.10 -9.14 11.76
C ALA A 88 9.08 -7.97 11.93
N ARG A 89 9.54 -7.40 10.82
CA ARG A 89 10.43 -6.23 10.74
C ARG A 89 9.91 -5.24 9.69
N ALA A 90 10.20 -3.95 9.83
CA ALA A 90 9.79 -2.97 8.82
C ALA A 90 10.31 -3.34 7.42
N GLU A 91 11.55 -3.85 7.32
CA GLU A 91 12.18 -4.20 6.05
C GLU A 91 11.44 -5.30 5.28
N ASP A 92 10.60 -6.11 5.94
CA ASP A 92 9.78 -7.09 5.26
C ASP A 92 8.61 -6.44 4.47
N LEU A 93 8.37 -5.14 4.65
CA LEU A 93 7.51 -4.32 3.79
C LEU A 93 8.22 -3.84 2.53
N ALA A 94 9.55 -3.90 2.48
CA ALA A 94 10.31 -3.37 1.36
C ALA A 94 9.94 -4.12 0.06
N HIS A 95 9.73 -3.36 -1.00
CA HIS A 95 9.38 -3.92 -2.30
C HIS A 95 10.07 -3.14 -3.42
N TYR A 96 10.60 -3.90 -4.37
CA TYR A 96 11.26 -3.39 -5.57
C TYR A 96 10.68 -4.12 -6.78
N GLY A 97 9.73 -3.48 -7.46
CA GLY A 97 9.06 -4.09 -8.59
C GLY A 97 8.08 -3.13 -9.24
N ARG A 98 6.80 -3.51 -9.28
CA ARG A 98 5.71 -2.67 -9.85
C ARG A 98 5.54 -1.34 -9.11
N TYR A 99 6.00 -1.31 -7.86
CA TYR A 99 6.12 -0.14 -7.03
C TYR A 99 7.43 -0.26 -6.23
N LYS A 100 7.84 0.86 -5.62
CA LYS A 100 8.96 0.90 -4.69
C LYS A 100 8.44 1.30 -3.31
N LEU A 101 8.79 0.52 -2.31
CA LEU A 101 8.68 0.87 -0.90
C LEU A 101 10.02 0.55 -0.25
N LEU A 102 10.67 1.56 0.31
CA LEU A 102 11.91 1.38 1.05
C LEU A 102 11.76 1.98 2.44
N VAL A 103 12.01 1.14 3.43
CA VAL A 103 11.95 1.51 4.84
C VAL A 103 13.16 0.95 5.56
N THR A 104 13.63 1.68 6.56
CA THR A 104 14.72 1.25 7.44
C THR A 104 14.28 1.42 8.89
N GLU A 105 14.31 0.34 9.67
CA GLU A 105 14.03 0.35 11.09
C GLU A 105 15.30 0.60 11.91
N SER A 106 15.13 1.32 13.02
CA SER A 106 16.13 1.49 14.07
C SER A 106 15.44 1.37 15.42
N ALA A 107 16.21 1.29 16.50
CA ALA A 107 15.66 1.16 17.85
C ALA A 107 14.69 2.28 18.26
N SER A 108 14.79 3.48 17.65
CA SER A 108 14.01 4.65 18.07
C SER A 108 13.05 5.20 17.01
N LYS A 109 13.08 4.69 15.77
CA LYS A 109 12.26 5.20 14.66
C LYS A 109 12.27 4.27 13.46
N ILE A 110 11.26 4.42 12.62
CA ILE A 110 11.23 3.89 11.25
C ILE A 110 11.45 5.04 10.28
N ARG A 111 12.39 4.89 9.36
CA ARG A 111 12.61 5.84 8.28
C ARG A 111 11.92 5.31 7.02
N LEU A 112 11.02 6.11 6.45
CA LEU A 112 10.45 5.88 5.12
C LEU A 112 11.34 6.60 4.11
N ASP A 113 12.14 5.81 3.40
CA ASP A 113 13.14 6.29 2.45
C ASP A 113 12.54 6.57 1.08
N ASP A 114 11.60 5.71 0.64
CA ASP A 114 10.97 5.88 -0.65
C ASP A 114 9.59 5.20 -0.71
N ILE A 115 8.66 5.83 -1.43
CA ILE A 115 7.33 5.28 -1.77
C ILE A 115 6.88 5.76 -3.14
N VAL A 116 7.16 4.96 -4.18
CA VAL A 116 6.90 5.30 -5.58
C VAL A 116 5.98 4.27 -6.22
N MET A 117 4.82 4.74 -6.69
CA MET A 117 3.76 3.86 -7.22
C MET A 117 3.85 3.57 -8.72
N GLY A 118 4.66 4.29 -9.50
CA GLY A 118 4.75 4.08 -10.95
C GLY A 118 3.37 3.96 -11.64
N SER A 119 3.17 2.89 -12.40
CA SER A 119 1.93 2.59 -13.14
C SER A 119 0.71 2.22 -12.26
N VAL A 120 0.90 2.03 -10.95
CA VAL A 120 -0.19 1.80 -9.98
C VAL A 120 -0.61 3.07 -9.22
N ARG A 121 -0.07 4.25 -9.59
CA ARG A 121 -0.49 5.55 -9.04
C ARG A 121 -1.98 5.81 -9.26
N GLY A 122 -2.59 6.56 -8.34
CA GLY A 122 -3.99 7.01 -8.45
C GLY A 122 -5.06 5.98 -8.07
N ARG A 123 -4.68 4.76 -7.68
CA ARG A 123 -5.62 3.68 -7.34
C ARG A 123 -5.75 3.38 -5.84
N GLY A 124 -5.29 4.30 -4.99
CA GLY A 124 -5.31 4.14 -3.53
C GLY A 124 -4.26 3.17 -2.96
N PHE A 125 -3.43 2.55 -3.79
CA PHE A 125 -2.43 1.58 -3.36
C PHE A 125 -1.36 2.17 -2.45
N GLY A 126 -0.82 3.35 -2.81
CA GLY A 126 0.14 4.07 -1.97
C GLY A 126 -0.42 4.35 -0.58
N SER A 127 -1.69 4.77 -0.48
CA SER A 127 -2.35 4.96 0.82
C SER A 127 -2.46 3.65 1.60
N SER A 128 -2.75 2.53 0.94
CA SER A 128 -2.80 1.21 1.59
C SER A 128 -1.44 0.77 2.12
N LEU A 129 -0.36 1.00 1.36
CA LEU A 129 1.01 0.73 1.81
C LEU A 129 1.42 1.62 2.98
N LEU A 130 1.11 2.92 2.91
CA LEU A 130 1.42 3.85 4.00
C LEU A 130 0.61 3.52 5.26
N GLN A 131 -0.66 3.09 5.13
CA GLN A 131 -1.45 2.58 6.25
C GLN A 131 -0.85 1.32 6.88
N GLU A 132 -0.35 0.39 6.07
CA GLU A 132 0.31 -0.82 6.54
C GLU A 132 1.57 -0.47 7.35
N LEU A 133 2.39 0.47 6.85
CA LEU A 133 3.55 1.00 7.56
C LEU A 133 3.16 1.71 8.86
N CYS A 134 2.15 2.59 8.82
CA CYS A 134 1.64 3.28 10.01
C CYS A 134 1.18 2.30 11.08
N ARG A 135 0.43 1.26 10.70
CA ARG A 135 -0.03 0.23 11.63
C ARG A 135 1.12 -0.56 12.24
N TYR A 136 2.15 -0.87 11.45
CA TYR A 136 3.37 -1.49 11.97
C TYR A 136 4.09 -0.58 12.97
N ALA A 137 4.25 0.70 12.63
CA ALA A 137 4.87 1.70 13.48
C ALA A 137 4.10 1.90 14.80
N ASP A 138 2.77 1.93 14.73
CA ASP A 138 1.88 2.03 15.90
C ASP A 138 2.02 0.81 16.80
N HIS A 139 2.04 -0.40 16.22
CA HIS A 139 2.27 -1.64 16.96
C HIS A 139 3.63 -1.67 17.66
N ARG A 140 4.67 -1.10 17.01
CA ARG A 140 6.02 -1.00 17.59
C ARG A 140 6.22 0.21 18.49
N SER A 141 5.23 1.10 18.60
CA SER A 141 5.37 2.41 19.26
C SER A 141 6.56 3.23 18.73
N LEU A 142 6.85 3.12 17.43
CA LEU A 142 7.95 3.84 16.78
C LEU A 142 7.40 4.99 15.93
N PRO A 143 8.01 6.20 15.98
CA PRO A 143 7.68 7.25 15.05
C PRO A 143 8.18 6.91 13.64
N ILE A 144 7.48 7.42 12.63
CA ILE A 144 7.93 7.38 11.24
C ILE A 144 8.53 8.73 10.88
N VAL A 145 9.69 8.73 10.24
CA VAL A 145 10.30 9.94 9.65
C VAL A 145 10.52 9.76 8.15
N CYS A 146 10.35 10.82 7.38
CA CYS A 146 10.72 10.85 5.97
C CYS A 146 11.02 12.27 5.49
N THR A 147 11.61 12.37 4.31
CA THR A 147 11.74 13.63 3.59
C THR A 147 10.79 13.59 2.40
N MET A 148 9.90 14.57 2.30
CA MET A 148 8.93 14.65 1.21
C MET A 148 9.65 14.90 -0.11
N MET A 149 9.57 13.96 -1.05
CA MET A 149 10.15 14.12 -2.38
C MET A 149 9.05 14.05 -3.43
N THR A 150 8.95 15.09 -4.26
CA THR A 150 8.08 15.11 -5.43
C THR A 150 8.87 14.72 -6.67
N ASP A 151 8.26 13.95 -7.54
CA ASP A 151 8.77 13.74 -8.90
C ASP A 151 8.70 15.03 -9.70
N TYR A 152 9.50 15.08 -10.76
CA TYR A 152 9.40 16.15 -11.74
C TYR A 152 8.05 16.07 -12.48
N PRO A 153 7.40 17.22 -12.73
CA PRO A 153 6.17 17.28 -13.51
C PRO A 153 6.37 16.66 -14.89
N ASP A 154 5.43 15.81 -15.30
CA ASP A 154 5.36 15.27 -16.66
C ASP A 154 4.70 16.32 -17.56
N LEU A 155 5.52 17.24 -18.08
CA LEU A 155 5.12 18.33 -18.96
C LEU A 155 5.81 18.22 -20.33
N PRO A 156 5.18 18.73 -21.40
CA PRO A 156 5.81 18.86 -22.70
C PRO A 156 7.16 19.59 -22.63
N ARG A 157 8.06 19.27 -23.57
CA ARG A 157 9.42 19.84 -23.59
C ARG A 157 9.44 21.36 -23.79
N ASP A 158 8.43 21.89 -24.45
CA ASP A 158 8.21 23.31 -24.73
C ASP A 158 7.45 24.05 -23.63
N ALA A 159 7.12 23.38 -22.51
CA ALA A 159 6.48 24.01 -21.37
C ALA A 159 7.33 25.16 -20.82
N SER A 160 6.70 26.28 -20.56
CA SER A 160 7.31 27.45 -19.98
C SER A 160 7.79 27.18 -18.54
N PRO A 161 8.78 27.94 -18.04
CA PRO A 161 9.19 27.87 -16.64
C PRO A 161 8.05 28.13 -15.64
N GLU A 162 7.03 28.90 -16.03
CA GLU A 162 5.87 29.20 -15.19
C GLU A 162 4.92 28.00 -15.07
N GLU A 163 4.64 27.32 -16.17
CA GLU A 163 3.85 26.07 -16.19
C GLU A 163 4.52 25.00 -15.34
N TYR A 164 5.85 24.88 -15.46
CA TYR A 164 6.63 23.95 -14.65
C TYR A 164 6.50 24.24 -13.15
N LYS A 165 6.69 25.50 -12.75
CA LYS A 165 6.51 25.92 -11.35
C LYS A 165 5.09 25.68 -10.85
N ALA A 166 4.07 25.91 -11.69
CA ALA A 166 2.67 25.69 -11.33
C ALA A 166 2.34 24.19 -11.15
N ALA A 167 2.84 23.33 -12.04
CA ALA A 167 2.67 21.89 -11.95
C ALA A 167 3.41 21.32 -10.72
N GLN A 168 4.63 21.79 -10.46
CA GLN A 168 5.41 21.45 -9.27
C GLN A 168 4.65 21.81 -7.98
N ARG A 169 4.16 23.05 -7.85
CA ARG A 169 3.35 23.47 -6.68
C ARG A 169 2.08 22.63 -6.51
N THR A 170 1.50 22.15 -7.60
CA THR A 170 0.30 21.30 -7.55
C THR A 170 0.65 19.89 -7.09
N ALA A 171 1.77 19.32 -7.55
CA ALA A 171 2.28 18.05 -7.07
C ALA A 171 2.64 18.10 -5.58
N GLU A 172 3.33 19.15 -5.15
CA GLU A 172 3.69 19.39 -3.74
C GLU A 172 2.46 19.46 -2.84
N ARG A 173 1.46 20.28 -3.19
CA ARG A 173 0.20 20.38 -2.41
C ARG A 173 -0.53 19.05 -2.31
N ARG A 174 -0.60 18.27 -3.40
CA ARG A 174 -1.22 16.94 -3.40
C ARG A 174 -0.47 15.96 -2.49
N LEU A 175 0.85 15.96 -2.55
CA LEU A 175 1.70 15.08 -1.75
C LEU A 175 1.67 15.46 -0.26
N ALA A 176 1.75 16.76 0.05
CA ALA A 176 1.63 17.30 1.40
C ALA A 176 0.29 16.91 2.02
N GLY A 177 -0.81 17.15 1.30
CA GLY A 177 -2.14 16.74 1.74
C GLY A 177 -2.27 15.23 1.94
N TRP A 178 -1.61 14.42 1.11
CA TRP A 178 -1.58 12.96 1.28
C TRP A 178 -0.86 12.55 2.57
N TYR A 179 0.37 13.01 2.79
CA TYR A 179 1.09 12.73 4.05
C TYR A 179 0.34 13.24 5.29
N HIS A 180 -0.22 14.44 5.22
CA HIS A 180 -0.95 15.04 6.33
C HIS A 180 -2.17 14.21 6.75
N ARG A 181 -2.94 13.67 5.79
CA ARG A 181 -4.07 12.76 6.06
C ARG A 181 -3.65 11.46 6.74
N HIS A 182 -2.39 11.05 6.58
CA HIS A 182 -1.84 9.86 7.25
C HIS A 182 -1.19 10.18 8.62
N GLY A 183 -1.29 11.42 9.10
CA GLY A 183 -0.83 11.81 10.44
C GLY A 183 0.59 12.37 10.48
N PHE A 184 1.25 12.55 9.34
CA PHE A 184 2.55 13.22 9.29
C PHE A 184 2.41 14.71 9.61
N ARG A 185 3.46 15.28 10.20
CA ARG A 185 3.60 16.66 10.60
C ARG A 185 5.02 17.16 10.29
N SER A 186 5.18 18.47 10.24
CA SER A 186 6.46 19.16 10.13
C SER A 186 6.45 20.36 11.07
N SER A 187 7.58 21.06 11.19
CA SER A 187 7.65 22.33 11.93
C SER A 187 6.88 23.47 11.25
N ARG A 188 6.54 23.31 9.97
CA ARG A 188 5.80 24.30 9.17
C ARG A 188 4.35 23.86 8.92
N PRO A 189 3.42 24.80 8.68
CA PRO A 189 2.07 24.53 8.18
C PRO A 189 2.05 23.69 6.90
N VAL A 190 1.00 22.90 6.69
CA VAL A 190 0.90 21.93 5.58
C VAL A 190 0.93 22.56 4.18
N ASP A 191 0.42 23.78 4.06
CA ASP A 191 0.41 24.58 2.83
C ASP A 191 1.79 25.13 2.45
N GLU A 192 2.73 25.14 3.39
CA GLU A 192 4.13 25.51 3.15
C GLU A 192 5.04 24.31 2.86
N TRP A 193 4.51 23.09 2.92
CA TRP A 193 5.30 21.89 2.65
C TRP A 193 5.66 21.81 1.16
N LYS A 194 6.95 21.75 0.89
CA LYS A 194 7.55 21.64 -0.45
C LYS A 194 8.49 20.44 -0.53
N SER A 195 8.96 20.10 -1.73
CA SER A 195 9.98 19.08 -1.87
C SER A 195 11.15 19.33 -0.93
N ARG A 196 11.67 18.27 -0.31
CA ARG A 196 12.66 18.26 0.78
C ARG A 196 12.19 18.73 2.15
N THR A 197 10.88 18.79 2.39
CA THR A 197 10.36 19.02 3.75
C THR A 197 10.51 17.75 4.59
N ASP A 198 11.13 17.86 5.75
CA ASP A 198 11.20 16.76 6.71
C ASP A 198 9.87 16.59 7.44
N LEU A 199 9.38 15.36 7.44
CA LEU A 199 8.10 14.96 7.98
C LEU A 199 8.30 13.90 9.06
N ARG A 200 7.45 13.98 10.08
CA ARG A 200 7.41 13.03 11.19
C ARG A 200 5.97 12.67 11.52
N ARG A 201 5.70 11.39 11.75
CA ARG A 201 4.45 10.88 12.30
C ARG A 201 4.75 10.20 13.63
N GLU A 202 4.11 10.66 14.69
CA GLU A 202 4.11 9.94 15.97
C GLU A 202 3.24 8.68 15.88
N PRO A 203 3.56 7.62 16.64
CA PRO A 203 2.70 6.45 16.72
C PRO A 203 1.31 6.85 17.25
N GLY A 204 0.28 6.26 16.66
CA GLY A 204 -1.10 6.39 17.12
C GLY A 204 -1.35 5.63 18.43
N PRO A 205 -2.49 5.87 19.09
CA PRO A 205 -2.86 5.12 20.29
C PRO A 205 -2.94 3.63 19.98
N HIS A 206 -2.22 2.81 20.76
CA HIS A 206 -2.27 1.36 20.63
C HIS A 206 -3.66 0.88 21.07
N GLU A 207 -4.47 0.33 20.15
CA GLU A 207 -5.62 -0.48 20.54
C GLU A 207 -5.10 -1.73 21.23
N ARG A 208 -4.90 -1.68 22.55
CA ARG A 208 -4.78 -2.89 23.35
C ARG A 208 -6.13 -3.57 23.30
N LYS A 209 -6.25 -4.62 22.49
CA LYS A 209 -7.32 -5.60 22.71
C LYS A 209 -7.01 -6.25 24.05
N GLU A 210 -7.68 -5.77 25.09
CA GLU A 210 -7.76 -6.47 26.37
C GLU A 210 -8.41 -7.83 26.09
N THR A 211 -7.58 -8.87 25.99
CA THR A 211 -8.03 -10.25 26.13
C THR A 211 -8.58 -10.40 27.55
N THR A 212 -9.91 -10.38 27.66
CA THR A 212 -10.64 -10.95 28.79
C THR A 212 -11.11 -12.34 28.38
#